data_AF-A0A2V9XXU5-F1
#
_entry.id   AF-A0A2V9XXU5-F1
#
_cell.length_a   1.000
_cell.length_b   1.000
_cell.length_c   1.000
_cell.angle_alpha   90.00
_cell.angle_beta   90.00
_cell.angle_gamma   90.00
#
_symmetry.space_group_name_H-M   'P 1'
#
loop_
_entity.id
_entity.type
_entity.pdbx_description
1 polymer ?
#
loop_
_entity_poly.entity_id
_entity_poly.type
_entity_poly.pdbx_seq_one_letter_code
_entity_poly.pdbx_strand_id
1 'polypeptide(L)'
;MERGLQVLHHVFGVPVETLRDLVQVSFVHDWQSDPYRRGAYSYALADSKEAARRLAAPVRNTLFFAGEATDFSGHNGTVHGAIASGQRAATELLLTAGSGLRIEREAL
;
A
#
# COMPACT_ATOMS: atom_id res chain seq x y z
N MET A 1 19.96 -15.34 -5.11
CA MET A 1 21.03 -15.07 -6.09
C MET A 1 21.28 -16.26 -7.00
N GLU A 2 21.85 -17.36 -6.49
CA GLU A 2 22.29 -18.50 -7.33
C GLU A 2 21.22 -19.08 -8.26
N ARG A 3 20.00 -19.31 -7.76
CA ARG A 3 18.86 -19.74 -8.60
C ARG A 3 18.54 -18.75 -9.72
N GLY A 4 18.66 -17.45 -9.45
CA GLY A 4 18.46 -16.40 -10.46
C GLY A 4 19.52 -16.48 -11.56
N LEU A 5 20.79 -16.69 -11.21
CA LEU A 5 21.88 -16.88 -12.18
C LEU A 5 21.67 -18.15 -13.02
N GLN A 6 21.21 -19.25 -12.41
CA GLN A 6 20.90 -20.49 -13.14
C GLN A 6 19.76 -20.29 -14.16
N VAL A 7 18.71 -19.53 -13.79
CA VAL A 7 17.64 -19.17 -14.73
C VAL A 7 18.17 -18.30 -15.86
N LEU A 8 19.00 -17.30 -15.56
CA LEU A 8 19.63 -16.46 -16.59
C LEU A 8 20.53 -17.28 -17.53
N HIS A 9 21.31 -18.22 -17.01
CA HIS A 9 22.09 -19.15 -17.81
C HIS A 9 21.20 -19.96 -18.75
N HIS A 10 20.08 -20.49 -18.24
CA HIS A 10 19.14 -21.27 -19.06
C HIS A 10 18.49 -20.43 -20.17
N VAL A 11 18.12 -19.18 -19.88
CA VAL A 11 17.46 -18.27 -20.84
C VAL A 11 18.42 -17.75 -21.90
N PHE A 12 19.66 -17.40 -21.50
CA PHE A 12 20.60 -16.67 -22.35
C PHE A 12 21.79 -17.50 -22.85
N GLY A 13 21.97 -18.73 -22.35
CA GLY A 13 23.09 -19.61 -22.70
C GLY A 13 24.46 -19.13 -22.19
N VAL A 14 24.50 -18.07 -21.39
CA VAL A 14 25.75 -17.50 -20.85
C VAL A 14 26.20 -18.33 -19.65
N PRO A 15 27.48 -18.74 -19.54
CA PRO A 15 27.98 -19.47 -18.37
C PRO A 15 27.68 -18.76 -17.05
N VAL A 16 27.34 -19.52 -16.02
CA VAL A 16 26.98 -18.98 -14.69
C VAL A 16 28.13 -18.18 -14.09
N GLU A 17 29.36 -18.60 -14.35
CA GLU A 17 30.60 -17.94 -13.93
C GLU A 17 30.67 -16.53 -14.51
N THR A 18 30.46 -16.41 -15.82
CA THR A 18 30.41 -15.11 -16.49
C THR A 18 29.27 -14.24 -15.95
N LEU A 19 28.08 -14.80 -15.72
CA LEU A 19 26.96 -14.05 -15.15
C LEU A 19 27.25 -13.57 -13.72
N ARG A 20 27.97 -14.36 -12.93
CA ARG A 20 28.38 -14.01 -11.56
C ARG A 20 29.32 -12.81 -11.57
N ASP A 21 30.26 -12.76 -12.52
CA ASP A 21 31.20 -11.64 -12.68
C ASP A 21 30.52 -10.36 -13.17
N LEU A 22 29.39 -10.48 -13.89
CA LEU A 22 28.61 -9.34 -14.39
C LEU A 22 27.68 -8.72 -13.34
N VAL A 23 27.30 -9.47 -12.29
CA VAL A 23 26.42 -8.96 -11.24
C VAL A 23 27.22 -8.10 -10.27
N GLN A 24 26.93 -6.78 -10.25
CA GLN A 24 27.59 -5.86 -9.33
C GLN A 24 27.00 -5.89 -7.92
N VAL A 25 25.66 -5.86 -7.82
CA VAL A 25 24.95 -5.78 -6.54
C VAL A 25 23.69 -6.62 -6.63
N SER A 26 23.28 -7.15 -5.49
CA SER A 26 21.97 -7.75 -5.35
C SER A 26 21.37 -7.51 -3.99
N PHE A 27 20.04 -7.42 -3.97
CA PHE A 27 19.28 -7.23 -2.77
C PHE A 27 18.02 -8.08 -2.83
N VAL A 28 17.66 -8.67 -1.70
CA VAL A 28 16.41 -9.42 -1.53
C VAL A 28 15.72 -8.84 -0.31
N HIS A 29 14.48 -8.41 -0.48
CA HIS A 29 13.65 -7.95 0.62
C HIS A 29 12.62 -9.00 0.97
N ASP A 30 12.59 -9.43 2.22
CA ASP A 30 11.49 -10.23 2.75
C ASP A 30 10.40 -9.30 3.28
N TRP A 31 9.41 -9.04 2.42
CA TRP A 31 8.27 -8.20 2.75
C TRP A 31 7.39 -8.80 3.85
N GLN A 32 7.38 -10.13 4.00
CA GLN A 32 6.52 -10.82 4.95
C GLN A 32 7.07 -10.72 6.36
N SER A 33 8.40 -10.82 6.53
CA SER A 33 9.04 -10.69 7.85
C SER A 33 9.38 -9.24 8.24
N ASP A 34 9.31 -8.28 7.31
CA ASP A 34 9.49 -6.86 7.64
C ASP A 34 8.42 -6.38 8.64
N PRO A 35 8.80 -5.96 9.87
CA PRO A 35 7.85 -5.63 10.93
C PRO A 35 6.99 -4.40 10.62
N TYR A 36 7.40 -3.56 9.66
CA TYR A 36 6.69 -2.35 9.27
C TYR A 36 5.76 -2.54 8.06
N ARG A 37 5.84 -3.67 7.34
CA ARG A 37 4.98 -3.97 6.18
C ARG A 37 4.16 -5.24 6.35
N ARG A 38 4.74 -6.31 6.89
CA ARG A 38 4.08 -7.62 7.14
C ARG A 38 3.41 -8.23 5.91
N GLY A 39 3.90 -7.90 4.72
CA GLY A 39 3.32 -8.22 3.43
C GLY A 39 3.74 -7.22 2.35
N ALA A 40 3.47 -7.52 1.09
CA ALA A 40 3.78 -6.61 -0.02
C ALA A 40 2.66 -5.58 -0.21
N TYR A 41 1.44 -6.05 -0.48
CA TYR A 41 0.26 -5.24 -0.73
C TYR A 41 -1.01 -6.07 -0.47
N SER A 42 -2.14 -5.38 -0.27
CA SER A 42 -3.44 -6.02 -0.08
C SER A 42 -4.01 -6.62 -1.36
N TYR A 43 -4.82 -7.65 -1.18
CA TYR A 43 -5.67 -8.21 -2.22
C TYR A 43 -6.98 -8.68 -1.57
N ALA A 44 -8.07 -8.66 -2.34
CA ALA A 44 -9.34 -9.16 -1.86
C ALA A 44 -9.32 -10.70 -1.83
N LEU A 45 -9.73 -11.28 -0.72
CA LEU A 45 -10.04 -12.70 -0.64
C LEU A 45 -11.40 -12.96 -1.32
N ALA A 46 -11.67 -14.23 -1.61
CA ALA A 46 -13.01 -14.65 -1.99
C ALA A 46 -14.03 -14.14 -0.95
N ASP A 47 -15.15 -13.61 -1.44
CA ASP A 47 -16.24 -13.06 -0.64
C ASP A 47 -15.91 -11.84 0.25
N SER A 48 -14.74 -11.20 0.08
CA SER A 48 -14.32 -10.04 0.89
C SER A 48 -14.47 -8.68 0.18
N LYS A 49 -15.43 -8.53 -0.74
CA LYS A 49 -15.59 -7.32 -1.58
C LYS A 49 -15.75 -6.01 -0.78
N GLU A 50 -16.31 -6.11 0.43
CA GLU A 50 -16.55 -4.96 1.30
C GLU A 50 -15.39 -4.66 2.27
N ALA A 51 -14.34 -5.47 2.29
CA ALA A 51 -13.27 -5.36 3.28
C ALA A 51 -12.56 -3.99 3.24
N ALA A 52 -12.17 -3.53 2.05
CA ALA A 52 -11.52 -2.23 1.88
C ALA A 52 -12.42 -1.07 2.30
N ARG A 53 -13.72 -1.13 1.96
CA ARG A 53 -14.70 -0.11 2.36
C ARG A 53 -14.88 -0.05 3.87
N ARG A 54 -14.96 -1.22 4.53
CA ARG A 54 -15.04 -1.30 5.99
C ARG A 54 -13.78 -0.78 6.67
N LEU A 55 -12.60 -1.10 6.13
CA LEU A 55 -11.32 -0.61 6.64
C LEU A 55 -11.17 0.91 6.46
N ALA A 56 -11.69 1.46 5.37
CA ALA A 56 -11.67 2.90 5.10
C ALA A 56 -12.57 3.73 6.03
N ALA A 57 -13.55 3.11 6.69
CA ALA A 57 -14.55 3.84 7.46
C ALA A 57 -13.92 4.54 8.70
N PRO A 58 -14.19 5.84 8.90
CA PRO A 58 -13.66 6.56 10.06
C PRO A 58 -14.30 6.09 11.37
N VAL A 59 -13.56 6.19 12.47
CA VAL A 59 -14.03 5.88 13.83
C VAL A 59 -14.31 7.18 14.58
N ARG A 60 -15.58 7.35 14.99
CA ARG A 60 -16.07 8.48 15.81
C ARG A 60 -15.69 9.86 15.26
N ASN A 61 -15.59 9.98 13.93
CA ASN A 61 -15.14 11.20 13.25
C ASN A 61 -13.82 11.78 13.82
N THR A 62 -12.97 10.92 14.39
CA THR A 62 -11.73 11.33 15.07
C THR A 62 -10.54 10.62 14.44
N LEU A 63 -10.71 9.33 14.12
CA LEU A 63 -9.68 8.51 13.48
C LEU A 63 -10.11 8.18 12.05
N PHE A 64 -9.27 8.53 11.09
CA PHE A 64 -9.50 8.34 9.66
C PHE A 64 -8.42 7.40 9.09
N PHE A 65 -8.79 6.59 8.10
CA PHE A 65 -7.89 5.56 7.54
C PHE A 65 -7.61 5.83 6.06
N ALA A 66 -6.33 5.73 5.71
CA ALA A 66 -5.81 5.86 4.35
C ALA A 66 -4.74 4.79 4.10
N GLY A 67 -4.35 4.64 2.84
CA GLY A 67 -3.39 3.65 2.37
C GLY A 67 -4.01 2.72 1.34
N GLU A 68 -3.16 1.97 0.63
CA GLU A 68 -3.59 1.13 -0.51
C GLU A 68 -4.74 0.19 -0.16
N ALA A 69 -4.74 -0.38 1.06
CA ALA A 69 -5.73 -1.36 1.50
C ALA A 69 -7.12 -0.75 1.75
N THR A 70 -7.20 0.58 1.76
CA THR A 70 -8.44 1.34 1.99
C THR A 70 -9.05 1.87 0.69
N ASP A 71 -8.41 1.66 -0.46
CA ASP A 71 -9.05 1.95 -1.74
C ASP A 71 -10.09 0.88 -2.05
N PHE A 72 -11.35 1.29 -2.18
CA PHE A 72 -12.47 0.44 -2.57
C PHE A 72 -13.00 0.79 -3.97
N SER A 73 -12.24 1.57 -4.74
CA SER A 73 -12.58 1.97 -6.12
C SER A 73 -12.05 1.00 -7.17
N GLY A 74 -11.29 -0.03 -6.75
CA GLY A 74 -10.71 -1.06 -7.61
C GLY A 74 -9.19 -0.89 -7.81
N HIS A 75 -8.56 0.01 -7.08
CA HIS A 75 -7.14 0.34 -7.17
C HIS A 75 -6.36 -0.07 -5.92
N ASN A 76 -6.90 -1.01 -5.11
CA ASN A 76 -6.19 -1.58 -3.97
C ASN A 76 -4.89 -2.26 -4.43
N GLY A 77 -3.88 -2.27 -3.56
CA GLY A 77 -2.55 -2.80 -3.86
C GLY A 77 -1.68 -1.92 -4.77
N THR A 78 -2.10 -0.68 -5.03
CA THR A 78 -1.38 0.24 -5.93
C THR A 78 -0.97 1.54 -5.23
N VAL A 79 0.06 2.20 -5.79
CA VAL A 79 0.51 3.52 -5.33
C VAL A 79 -0.55 4.60 -5.57
N HIS A 80 -1.22 4.60 -6.73
CA HIS A 80 -2.24 5.61 -7.03
C HIS A 80 -3.48 5.43 -6.15
N GLY A 81 -3.88 4.20 -5.84
CA GLY A 81 -4.94 3.92 -4.86
C GLY A 81 -4.58 4.44 -3.46
N ALA A 82 -3.33 4.26 -3.02
CA ALA A 82 -2.85 4.84 -1.76
C ALA A 82 -2.97 6.37 -1.74
N ILE A 83 -2.52 7.05 -2.81
CA ILE A 83 -2.58 8.52 -2.93
C ILE A 83 -4.05 9.00 -2.91
N ALA A 84 -4.91 8.39 -3.73
CA ALA A 84 -6.33 8.74 -3.80
C ALA A 84 -7.03 8.53 -2.45
N SER A 85 -6.73 7.43 -1.76
CA SER A 85 -7.28 7.17 -0.42
C SER A 85 -6.82 8.21 0.62
N GLY A 86 -5.59 8.73 0.50
CA GLY A 86 -5.08 9.79 1.35
C GLY A 86 -5.82 11.11 1.13
N GLN A 87 -6.09 11.47 -0.12
CA GLN A 87 -6.91 12.63 -0.47
C GLN A 87 -8.33 12.50 0.09
N ARG A 88 -8.95 11.32 -0.06
CA ARG A 88 -10.27 11.01 0.51
C ARG A 88 -10.28 11.22 2.03
N ALA A 89 -9.37 10.57 2.77
CA ALA A 89 -9.33 10.67 4.22
C ALA A 89 -9.09 12.11 4.71
N ALA A 90 -8.27 12.90 3.98
CA ALA A 90 -8.09 14.31 4.26
C ALA A 90 -9.38 15.12 4.05
N THR A 91 -10.15 14.84 2.99
CA THR A 91 -11.46 15.46 2.78
C THR A 91 -12.45 15.10 3.89
N GLU A 92 -12.52 13.83 4.31
CA GLU A 92 -13.37 13.37 5.42
C GLU A 92 -13.05 14.11 6.73
N LEU A 93 -11.76 14.30 7.02
CA LEU A 93 -11.29 15.07 8.17
C LEU A 93 -11.73 16.54 8.09
N LEU A 94 -11.53 17.20 6.94
CA LEU A 94 -11.89 18.61 6.77
C LEU A 94 -13.41 18.85 6.89
N LEU A 95 -14.23 17.95 6.34
CA LEU A 95 -15.69 18.04 6.46
C LEU A 95 -16.17 17.88 7.91
N THR A 96 -15.51 17.00 8.67
CA THR A 96 -15.77 16.86 10.10
C THR A 96 -15.40 18.12 10.87
N ALA A 97 -14.19 18.66 10.64
CA ALA A 97 -13.71 19.85 11.33
C ALA A 97 -14.55 21.11 11.01
N GLY A 98 -14.98 21.26 9.75
CA GLY A 98 -15.86 22.35 9.32
C GLY A 98 -17.25 22.34 9.96
N SER A 99 -17.70 21.17 10.43
CA SER A 99 -18.96 21.01 11.17
C SER A 99 -18.85 21.49 12.62
N GLY A 100 -17.64 21.44 13.21
CA GLY A 100 -17.36 21.90 14.58
C GLY A 100 -17.03 23.39 14.69
N LEU A 101 -16.47 24.01 13.64
CA LEU A 101 -16.07 25.43 13.66
C LEU A 101 -17.25 26.42 13.61
N ARG A 102 -18.48 25.96 13.35
CA ARG A 102 -19.67 26.83 13.35
C ARG A 102 -20.21 27.16 14.74
N ILE A 103 -19.83 26.42 15.80
CA ILE A 103 -20.38 26.62 17.14
C ILE A 103 -19.61 27.69 17.96
N GLU A 104 -18.39 28.06 17.59
CA GLU A 104 -17.59 29.03 18.37
C GLU A 104 -17.58 30.47 17.81
N ARG A 105 -18.27 30.76 16.70
CA ARG A 105 -18.29 32.12 16.09
C ARG A 105 -19.48 33.00 16.47
N GLU A 106 -20.42 32.55 17.30
CA GLU A 106 -21.57 33.35 17.76
C GLU A 106 -21.51 33.78 19.24
N ALA A 107 -20.37 33.56 19.91
CA ALA A 107 -20.16 33.99 21.30
C ALA A 107 -19.01 35.01 21.38
N LEU A 108 -19.21 36.20 20.81
CA LEU A 108 -18.48 37.45 21.11
C LEU A 108 -19.31 38.66 20.69
#